data_AF-A0A8J6NSL8-F1
#
_entry.id   AF-A0A8J6NSL8-F1
#
_cell.length_a   1.000
_cell.length_b   1.000
_cell.length_c   1.000
_cell.angle_alpha   90.00
_cell.angle_beta   90.00
_cell.angle_gamma   90.00
#
_symmetry.space_group_name_H-M   'P 1'
#
loop_
_entity.id
_entity.type
_entity.pdbx_description
1 polymer ?
#
loop_
_entity_poly.entity_id
_entity_poly.type
_entity_poly.pdbx_seq_one_letter_code
_entity_poly.pdbx_strand_id
1 'polypeptide(L)'
;MKIKTKIGELEGDPREIRDFCKMIDFDAMQFFQPEKKISIFFVLLPLFIYLVMAVVLIFKPQQDPKIILLATFAALILMAIIVAGVHLRYKNSWVSVFTALVFLLTLPMLLGWVEPREAVNNLIDIYQKPTK
;
A
#
# COMPACT_ATOMS: atom_id res chain seq x y z
N MET A 1 -2.30 0.18 24.95
CA MET A 1 -1.14 1.00 24.57
C MET A 1 -1.68 2.31 24.04
N LYS A 2 -1.59 3.40 24.82
CA LYS A 2 -2.20 4.71 24.46
C LYS A 2 -1.24 5.49 23.57
N ILE A 3 -1.63 5.76 22.33
CA ILE A 3 -0.83 6.54 21.38
C ILE A 3 -1.38 7.97 21.41
N LYS A 4 -0.59 8.91 21.97
CA LYS A 4 -0.95 10.32 22.04
C LYS A 4 -0.54 11.02 20.74
N THR A 5 -1.48 11.22 19.83
CA THR A 5 -1.32 12.12 18.67
C THR A 5 -2.01 13.45 18.95
N LYS A 6 -1.59 14.52 18.25
CA LYS A 6 -2.11 15.90 18.36
C LYS A 6 -3.63 16.06 18.09
N ILE A 7 -4.36 14.96 17.89
CA ILE A 7 -5.77 14.88 17.52
C ILE A 7 -6.64 14.30 18.67
N GLY A 8 -6.04 13.89 19.80
CA GLY A 8 -6.76 13.31 20.94
C GLY A 8 -6.47 11.81 21.12
N GLU A 9 -6.77 11.29 22.31
CA GLU A 9 -6.62 9.85 22.61
C GLU A 9 -7.65 9.07 21.79
N LEU A 10 -7.20 8.27 20.82
CA LEU A 10 -8.03 7.27 20.15
C LEU A 10 -8.04 6.01 21.03
N GLU A 11 -9.16 5.76 21.70
CA GLU A 11 -9.38 4.57 22.54
C GLU A 11 -9.76 3.34 21.71
N GLY A 12 -10.08 3.53 20.42
CA GLY A 12 -10.34 2.42 19.49
C GLY A 12 -11.75 1.86 19.60
N ASP A 13 -12.69 2.61 20.19
CA ASP A 13 -14.12 2.31 20.12
C ASP A 13 -14.56 2.38 18.65
N PRO A 14 -15.32 1.39 18.12
CA PRO A 14 -15.95 1.46 16.80
C PRO A 14 -16.64 2.80 16.48
N ARG A 15 -17.14 3.51 17.50
CA ARG A 15 -17.73 4.85 17.34
C ARG A 15 -16.71 5.92 17.00
N GLU A 16 -15.54 5.91 17.64
CA GLU A 16 -14.46 6.86 17.34
C GLU A 16 -13.91 6.66 15.92
N ILE A 17 -13.80 5.41 15.48
CA ILE A 17 -13.35 5.10 14.11
C ILE A 17 -14.36 5.65 13.11
N ARG A 18 -15.65 5.46 13.35
CA ARG A 18 -16.71 6.02 12.49
C ARG A 18 -16.70 7.55 12.51
N ASP A 19 -16.54 8.17 13.66
CA ASP A 19 -16.56 9.62 13.80
C ASP A 19 -15.30 10.25 13.20
N PHE A 20 -14.14 9.58 13.29
CA PHE A 20 -12.92 9.93 12.56
C PHE A 20 -13.13 9.81 11.04
N CYS A 21 -13.71 8.70 10.55
CA CYS A 21 -14.04 8.53 9.14
C CYS A 21 -14.99 9.63 8.63
N LYS A 22 -16.01 10.01 9.40
CA LYS A 22 -16.88 11.15 9.07
C LYS A 22 -16.13 12.49 9.08
N MET A 23 -15.21 12.69 10.01
CA MET A 23 -14.42 13.91 10.12
C MET A 23 -13.49 14.12 8.90
N ILE A 24 -12.99 13.04 8.29
CA ILE A 24 -12.18 13.10 7.06
C ILE A 24 -13.02 12.97 5.77
N ASP A 25 -14.34 13.11 5.88
CA ASP A 25 -15.31 12.96 4.77
C ASP A 25 -15.18 11.61 4.02
N PHE A 26 -14.84 10.56 4.78
CA PHE A 26 -14.66 9.21 4.28
C PHE A 26 -15.89 8.36 4.60
N ASP A 27 -16.69 8.09 3.59
CA ASP A 27 -17.76 7.10 3.66
C ASP A 27 -17.25 5.73 3.21
N ALA A 28 -17.14 4.78 4.13
CA ALA A 28 -16.72 3.42 3.85
C ALA A 28 -17.64 2.71 2.84
N MET A 29 -18.91 3.12 2.71
CA MET A 29 -19.85 2.54 1.74
C MET A 29 -19.47 2.89 0.30
N GLN A 30 -18.80 4.02 0.06
CA GLN A 30 -18.28 4.39 -1.27
C GLN A 30 -17.20 3.42 -1.76
N PHE A 31 -16.55 2.70 -0.84
CA PHE A 31 -15.59 1.65 -1.20
C PHE A 31 -16.29 0.43 -1.79
N PHE A 32 -17.50 0.11 -1.34
CA PHE A 32 -18.29 -1.01 -1.83
C PHE A 32 -19.20 -0.63 -3.01
N GLN A 33 -19.55 0.65 -3.13
CA GLN A 33 -20.38 1.21 -4.21
C GLN A 33 -19.68 2.38 -4.91
N PRO A 34 -18.68 2.11 -5.76
CA PRO A 34 -17.94 3.17 -6.43
C PRO A 34 -18.83 3.95 -7.41
N GLU A 35 -18.70 5.28 -7.40
CA GLU A 35 -19.50 6.18 -8.24
C GLU A 35 -19.32 5.93 -9.75
N LYS A 36 -18.10 5.53 -10.17
CA LYS A 36 -17.77 5.30 -11.57
C LYS A 36 -17.73 3.80 -11.89
N LYS A 37 -18.50 3.40 -12.90
CA LYS A 37 -18.50 2.06 -13.52
C LYS A 37 -17.24 1.81 -14.39
N ILE A 38 -16.05 2.15 -13.88
CA ILE A 38 -14.83 1.61 -14.47
C ILE A 38 -14.86 0.10 -14.20
N SER A 39 -14.50 -0.70 -15.19
CA SER A 39 -14.41 -2.14 -14.97
C SER A 39 -13.33 -2.44 -13.93
N ILE A 40 -13.66 -3.24 -12.92
CA ILE A 40 -12.71 -3.58 -11.84
C ILE A 40 -11.44 -4.25 -12.38
N PHE A 41 -11.53 -4.86 -13.57
CA PHE A 41 -10.41 -5.45 -14.29
C PHE A 41 -9.31 -4.44 -14.65
N PHE A 42 -9.62 -3.14 -14.80
CA PHE A 42 -8.59 -2.10 -15.02
C PHE A 42 -7.66 -1.90 -13.82
N VAL A 43 -8.10 -2.28 -12.62
CA VAL A 43 -7.27 -2.22 -11.40
C VAL A 43 -6.70 -3.60 -11.09
N LEU A 44 -7.51 -4.65 -11.19
CA LEU A 44 -7.12 -6.01 -10.81
C LEU A 44 -6.07 -6.61 -11.75
N LEU A 45 -6.14 -6.37 -13.05
CA LEU A 45 -5.18 -6.95 -14.00
C LEU A 45 -3.76 -6.38 -13.79
N PRO A 46 -3.55 -5.05 -13.73
CA PRO A 46 -2.24 -4.48 -13.40
C PRO A 46 -1.74 -4.91 -12.01
N LEU A 47 -2.64 -4.99 -11.02
CA LEU A 47 -2.30 -5.46 -9.68
C LEU A 47 -1.81 -6.91 -9.70
N PHE A 48 -2.48 -7.78 -10.44
CA PHE A 48 -2.08 -9.18 -10.58
C PHE A 48 -0.70 -9.30 -11.25
N ILE A 49 -0.46 -8.57 -12.34
CA ILE A 49 0.84 -8.54 -13.02
C ILE A 49 1.94 -8.04 -12.07
N TYR A 50 1.66 -6.98 -11.32
CA TYR A 50 2.56 -6.43 -10.32
C TYR A 50 2.93 -7.48 -9.25
N LEU A 51 1.94 -8.20 -8.71
CA LEU A 51 2.17 -9.22 -7.68
C LEU A 51 3.01 -10.39 -8.21
N VAL A 52 2.72 -10.88 -9.42
CA VAL A 52 3.51 -11.94 -10.04
C VAL A 52 4.97 -11.50 -10.24
N MET A 53 5.18 -10.26 -10.70
CA MET A 53 6.52 -9.72 -10.88
C MET A 53 7.26 -9.57 -9.54
N ALA A 54 6.60 -9.07 -8.50
CA ALA A 54 7.18 -8.96 -7.17
C ALA A 54 7.58 -10.33 -6.60
N VAL A 55 6.72 -11.35 -6.75
CA VAL A 55 7.02 -12.73 -6.35
C VAL A 55 8.25 -13.26 -7.09
N VAL A 56 8.33 -13.08 -8.42
CA VAL A 56 9.47 -13.54 -9.20
C VAL A 56 10.79 -12.89 -8.77
N LEU A 57 10.78 -11.59 -8.48
CA LEU A 57 11.95 -10.86 -8.00
C LEU A 57 12.37 -11.31 -6.60
N ILE A 58 11.41 -11.51 -5.70
CA ILE A 58 11.67 -11.97 -4.33
C ILE A 58 12.29 -13.37 -4.30
N PHE A 59 11.78 -14.31 -5.10
CA PHE A 59 12.23 -15.70 -5.06
C PHE A 59 13.44 -16.00 -5.95
N LYS A 60 13.86 -15.07 -6.80
CA LYS A 60 15.10 -15.17 -7.58
C LYS A 60 16.03 -14.00 -7.24
N PRO A 61 16.70 -13.99 -6.08
CA PRO A 61 17.52 -12.86 -5.63
C PRO A 61 18.78 -12.60 -6.49
N GLN A 62 19.26 -13.58 -7.25
CA GLN A 62 20.41 -13.41 -8.17
C GLN A 62 19.96 -13.01 -9.59
N GLN A 63 19.23 -11.91 -9.73
CA GLN A 63 18.91 -11.38 -11.07
C GLN A 63 19.98 -10.41 -11.55
N ASP A 64 20.18 -10.37 -12.87
CA ASP A 64 21.00 -9.34 -13.53
C ASP A 64 20.48 -7.94 -13.12
N PRO A 65 21.35 -7.00 -12.70
CA PRO A 65 20.98 -5.62 -12.38
C PRO A 65 20.11 -4.94 -13.43
N LYS A 66 20.28 -5.28 -14.72
CA LYS A 66 19.44 -4.76 -15.81
C LYS A 66 18.00 -5.24 -15.72
N ILE A 67 17.78 -6.48 -15.29
CA ILE A 67 16.44 -7.05 -15.10
C ILE A 67 15.78 -6.41 -13.89
N ILE A 68 16.52 -6.20 -12.80
CA ILE A 68 16.03 -5.49 -11.60
C ILE A 68 15.61 -4.05 -11.98
N LEU A 69 16.45 -3.35 -12.76
CA LEU A 69 16.14 -2.00 -13.23
C LEU A 69 14.89 -1.99 -14.12
N LEU A 70 14.80 -2.90 -15.10
CA LEU A 70 13.65 -3.01 -15.99
C LEU A 70 12.36 -3.32 -15.21
N ALA A 71 12.43 -4.26 -14.27
CA ALA A 71 11.28 -4.64 -13.46
C ALA A 71 10.87 -3.53 -12.49
N THR A 72 11.81 -2.72 -12.00
CA THR A 72 11.52 -1.52 -11.21
C THR A 72 10.78 -0.48 -12.05
N PHE A 73 11.23 -0.20 -13.28
CA PHE A 73 10.51 0.70 -14.18
C PHE A 73 9.11 0.17 -14.50
N ALA A 74 8.97 -1.11 -14.79
CA ALA A 74 7.67 -1.75 -15.00
C ALA A 74 6.77 -1.62 -13.76
N ALA A 75 7.34 -1.78 -12.55
CA ALA A 75 6.61 -1.64 -11.29
C ALA A 75 6.07 -0.22 -11.09
N LEU A 76 6.87 0.79 -11.40
CA LEU A 76 6.46 2.20 -11.32
C LEU A 76 5.33 2.53 -12.31
N ILE A 77 5.40 2.00 -13.53
CA ILE A 77 4.35 2.17 -14.53
C ILE A 77 3.05 1.49 -14.07
N LEU A 78 3.14 0.24 -13.58
CA LEU A 78 1.98 -0.49 -13.06
C LEU A 78 1.37 0.22 -11.85
N MET A 79 2.21 0.71 -10.93
CA MET A 79 1.78 1.50 -9.79
C MET A 79 1.01 2.76 -10.22
N ALA A 80 1.52 3.52 -11.21
CA ALA A 80 0.84 4.69 -11.72
C ALA A 80 -0.54 4.33 -12.32
N ILE A 81 -0.63 3.24 -13.08
CA ILE A 81 -1.89 2.75 -13.64
C ILE A 81 -2.87 2.35 -12.53
N ILE A 82 -2.41 1.63 -11.50
CA ILE A 82 -3.25 1.20 -10.37
C ILE A 82 -3.76 2.41 -9.59
N VAL A 83 -2.87 3.35 -9.23
CA VAL A 83 -3.24 4.55 -8.49
C VAL A 83 -4.22 5.41 -9.29
N ALA A 84 -3.99 5.60 -10.59
CA ALA A 84 -4.92 6.30 -11.47
C ALA A 84 -6.27 5.57 -11.56
N GLY A 85 -6.27 4.24 -11.72
CA GLY A 85 -7.49 3.44 -11.76
C GLY A 85 -8.29 3.51 -10.46
N VAL A 86 -7.62 3.44 -9.31
CA VAL A 86 -8.22 3.61 -7.98
C VAL A 86 -8.77 5.02 -7.81
N HIS A 87 -8.02 6.05 -8.19
CA HIS A 87 -8.47 7.44 -8.13
C HIS A 87 -9.71 7.68 -8.98
N LEU A 88 -9.71 7.19 -10.22
CA LEU A 88 -10.84 7.32 -11.12
C LEU A 88 -12.05 6.50 -10.66
N ARG A 89 -11.85 5.35 -9.99
CA ARG A 89 -12.94 4.48 -9.52
C ARG A 89 -13.63 5.03 -8.28
N TYR A 90 -12.85 5.46 -7.27
CA TYR A 90 -13.38 5.84 -5.96
C TYR A 90 -13.56 7.35 -5.79
N LYS A 91 -12.96 8.19 -6.66
CA LYS A 91 -12.88 9.65 -6.54
C LYS A 91 -12.42 10.19 -5.18
N ASN A 92 -11.93 9.31 -4.31
CA ASN A 92 -11.46 9.65 -2.98
C ASN A 92 -9.93 9.72 -3.01
N SER A 93 -9.40 10.93 -2.88
CA SER A 93 -7.96 11.19 -2.88
C SER A 93 -7.23 10.45 -1.76
N TRP A 94 -7.87 10.22 -0.60
CA TRP A 94 -7.26 9.49 0.51
C TRP A 94 -6.97 8.03 0.15
N VAL A 95 -7.88 7.37 -0.56
CA VAL A 95 -7.69 5.99 -1.03
C VAL A 95 -6.53 5.93 -2.02
N SER A 96 -6.45 6.89 -2.93
CA SER A 96 -5.36 6.96 -3.92
C SER A 96 -4.01 7.20 -3.26
N VAL A 97 -3.95 8.13 -2.31
CA VAL A 97 -2.73 8.44 -1.56
C VAL A 97 -2.29 7.24 -0.72
N PHE A 98 -3.21 6.60 0.00
CA PHE A 98 -2.91 5.39 0.77
C PHE A 98 -2.40 4.26 -0.14
N THR A 99 -3.07 4.05 -1.28
CA THR A 99 -2.63 3.07 -2.29
C THR A 99 -1.22 3.37 -2.78
N ALA A 100 -0.91 4.63 -3.11
CA ALA A 100 0.42 5.04 -3.53
C ALA A 100 1.48 4.81 -2.43
N LEU A 101 1.17 5.13 -1.18
CA LEU A 101 2.09 4.88 -0.06
C LEU A 101 2.40 3.39 0.11
N VAL A 102 1.39 2.52 0.00
CA VAL A 102 1.60 1.07 0.08
C VAL A 102 2.55 0.58 -1.01
N PHE A 103 2.38 1.03 -2.26
CA PHE A 103 3.31 0.66 -3.35
C PHE A 103 4.71 1.26 -3.17
N LEU A 104 4.83 2.49 -2.66
CA LEU A 104 6.14 3.08 -2.37
C LEU A 104 6.92 2.25 -1.33
N LEU A 105 6.24 1.72 -0.32
CA LEU A 105 6.86 0.86 0.71
C LEU A 105 7.41 -0.45 0.15
N THR A 106 6.90 -0.91 -0.99
CA THR A 106 7.37 -2.15 -1.64
C THR A 106 8.55 -1.95 -2.59
N LEU A 107 8.87 -0.71 -2.99
CA LEU A 107 9.99 -0.42 -3.89
C LEU A 107 11.36 -0.83 -3.35
N PRO A 108 11.71 -0.62 -2.05
CA PRO A 108 12.98 -1.08 -1.51
C PRO A 108 13.16 -2.60 -1.62
N MET A 109 12.09 -3.38 -1.48
CA MET A 109 12.13 -4.83 -1.67
C MET A 109 12.34 -5.21 -3.14
N LEU A 110 11.69 -4.49 -4.07
CA LEU A 110 11.87 -4.70 -5.52
C LEU A 110 13.29 -4.34 -5.99
N LEU A 111 13.90 -3.31 -5.40
CA LEU A 111 15.27 -2.88 -5.67
C LEU A 111 16.32 -3.81 -5.05
N GLY A 112 15.91 -4.80 -4.26
CA GLY A 112 16.83 -5.67 -3.52
C GLY A 112 17.59 -4.94 -2.42
N TRP A 113 17.13 -3.76 -1.98
CA TRP A 113 17.74 -3.01 -0.88
C TRP A 113 17.41 -3.61 0.49
N VAL A 114 16.29 -4.32 0.58
CA VAL A 114 15.85 -4.99 1.80
C VAL A 114 15.34 -6.37 1.42
N GLU A 115 15.94 -7.43 1.98
CA GLU A 115 15.36 -8.76 1.83
C GLU A 115 14.06 -8.88 2.64
N PRO A 116 13.03 -9.57 2.14
CA PRO A 116 11.77 -9.71 2.87
C PRO A 116 11.92 -10.30 4.28
N ARG A 117 12.91 -11.20 4.47
CA ARG A 117 13.21 -11.77 5.80
C ARG A 117 13.79 -10.72 6.74
N GLU A 118 14.69 -9.88 6.25
CA GLU A 118 15.26 -8.78 7.03
C GLU A 118 14.19 -7.75 7.39
N ALA A 119 13.26 -7.43 6.48
CA ALA A 119 12.15 -6.54 6.77
C ALA A 119 11.27 -7.06 7.91
N VAL A 120 10.93 -8.36 7.91
CA VAL A 120 10.13 -8.99 8.97
C VAL A 120 10.90 -9.03 10.29
N ASN A 121 12.18 -9.39 10.27
CA ASN A 121 13.02 -9.42 11.47
C ASN A 121 13.17 -8.01 12.07
N ASN A 122 13.40 -7.00 11.24
CA ASN A 122 13.48 -5.60 11.68
C ASN A 122 12.17 -5.13 12.32
N LEU A 123 11.01 -5.54 11.78
CA LEU A 123 9.72 -5.23 12.38
C LEU A 123 9.57 -5.93 13.74
N ILE A 124 9.90 -7.21 13.84
CA ILE A 124 9.86 -7.95 15.11
C ILE A 124 10.76 -7.28 16.15
N ASP A 125 11.98 -6.89 15.77
CA ASP A 125 12.92 -6.20 16.64
C ASP A 125 12.41 -4.83 17.10
N ILE A 126 11.73 -4.07 16.22
CA ILE A 126 11.08 -2.81 16.59
C ILE A 126 9.97 -3.04 17.63
N TYR A 127 9.19 -4.12 17.48
CA TYR A 127 8.13 -4.45 18.44
C TYR A 127 8.67 -5.04 19.75
N GLN A 128 9.82 -5.71 19.72
CA GLN A 128 10.44 -6.30 20.91
C GLN A 128 11.35 -5.33 21.67
N LYS A 129 11.79 -4.22 21.06
CA LYS A 129 12.56 -3.20 21.76
C LYS A 129 11.70 -2.52 22.83
N PRO A 130 12.04 -2.62 24.13
CA PRO A 130 11.34 -1.86 25.15
C PRO A 130 11.55 -0.37 24.85
N THR A 131 10.44 0.35 24.69
CA THR A 131 10.42 1.80 24.62
C THR A 131 11.07 2.33 25.90
N LYS A 132 12.29 2.86 25.78
CA LYS A 132 12.93 3.67 26.82
C LYS A 132 12.44 5.10 26.73
#